data_AF-A0A5J6SNK9-F1
#
_entry.id   AF-A0A5J6SNK9-F1
#
_cell.length_a   1.000
_cell.length_b   1.000
_cell.length_c   1.000
_cell.angle_alpha   90.00
_cell.angle_beta   90.00
_cell.angle_gamma   90.00
#
_symmetry.space_group_name_H-M   'P 1'
#
loop_
_entity.id
_entity.type
_entity.pdbx_description
1 polymer ?
#
loop_
_entity_poly.entity_id
_entity_poly.type
_entity_poly.pdbx_seq_one_letter_code
_entity_poly.pdbx_strand_id
1 'polypeptide(L)'
;MDKNVMHILEKKLKSVKIEGFIINQGEKNVFEYLKNKKVKEKPSKVYSITKSIVSILIGIMIDKGLIQDIHSPIYNYFPELIKSSEKRKKEITIFHLLTMTSGFQVKKFQGSKNWVNFILEQPIIHNPGEIFQYNSGDSHLLSAIINKNYGNSYSCLC
;
A
#
# COMPACT_ATOMS: atom_id res chain seq x y z
N MET A 1 -19.97 -16.33 -22.56
CA MET A 1 -18.68 -15.94 -23.18
C MET A 1 -18.41 -16.82 -24.38
N ASP A 2 -17.89 -16.25 -25.45
CA ASP A 2 -17.59 -16.97 -26.71
C ASP A 2 -16.39 -17.92 -26.53
N LYS A 3 -16.58 -19.20 -26.92
CA LYS A 3 -15.53 -20.24 -26.84
C LYS A 3 -14.33 -19.92 -27.74
N ASN A 4 -14.55 -19.26 -28.87
CA ASN A 4 -13.48 -18.88 -29.80
C ASN A 4 -12.55 -17.85 -29.18
N VAL A 5 -13.12 -16.86 -28.47
CA VAL A 5 -12.35 -15.84 -27.75
C VAL A 5 -11.48 -16.48 -26.66
N MET A 6 -12.03 -17.45 -25.92
CA MET A 6 -11.26 -18.15 -24.87
C MET A 6 -10.10 -18.96 -25.41
N HIS A 7 -10.29 -19.65 -26.53
CA HIS A 7 -9.22 -20.40 -27.18
C HIS A 7 -8.08 -19.48 -27.64
N ILE A 8 -8.42 -18.33 -28.24
CA ILE A 8 -7.44 -17.32 -28.66
C ILE A 8 -6.68 -16.77 -27.45
N LEU A 9 -7.39 -16.44 -26.36
CA LEU A 9 -6.80 -15.95 -25.12
C LEU A 9 -5.82 -16.98 -24.54
N GLU A 10 -6.23 -18.24 -24.38
CA GLU A 10 -5.37 -19.30 -23.83
C GLU A 10 -4.09 -19.48 -24.67
N LYS A 11 -4.21 -19.48 -26.00
CA LYS A 11 -3.05 -19.56 -26.90
C LYS A 11 -2.10 -18.38 -26.70
N LYS A 12 -2.63 -17.17 -26.51
CA LYS A 12 -1.82 -15.99 -26.21
C LYS A 12 -1.14 -16.10 -24.85
N LEU A 13 -1.85 -16.54 -23.81
CA LEU A 13 -1.33 -16.71 -22.46
C LEU A 13 -0.17 -17.74 -22.39
N LYS A 14 -0.21 -18.80 -23.20
CA LYS A 14 0.90 -19.76 -23.36
C LYS A 14 2.16 -19.16 -23.98
N SER A 15 2.00 -18.12 -24.83
CA SER A 15 3.11 -17.45 -25.52
C SER A 15 3.82 -16.39 -24.68
N VAL A 16 3.23 -15.96 -23.55
CA VAL A 16 3.79 -14.91 -22.69
C VAL A 16 4.33 -15.49 -21.38
N LYS A 17 5.26 -14.76 -20.74
CA LYS A 17 5.87 -15.15 -19.46
C LYS A 17 4.94 -14.82 -18.29
N ILE A 18 3.86 -15.58 -18.13
CA ILE A 18 2.96 -15.51 -16.98
C ILE A 18 2.79 -16.90 -16.36
N GLU A 19 2.51 -16.93 -15.06
CA GLU A 19 2.29 -18.18 -14.33
C GLU A 19 0.81 -18.52 -14.15
N GLY A 20 -0.05 -17.50 -14.05
CA GLY A 20 -1.49 -17.69 -13.93
C GLY A 20 -2.28 -16.48 -14.40
N PHE A 21 -3.52 -16.73 -14.83
CA PHE A 21 -4.49 -15.71 -15.26
C PHE A 21 -5.90 -16.23 -14.97
N ILE A 22 -6.66 -15.49 -14.18
CA ILE A 22 -7.98 -15.91 -13.70
C ILE A 22 -8.98 -14.79 -13.96
N ILE A 23 -10.15 -15.15 -14.47
CA ILE A 23 -11.29 -14.24 -14.61
C ILE A 23 -12.44 -14.79 -13.76
N ASN A 24 -12.91 -13.98 -12.82
CA ASN A 24 -14.12 -14.24 -12.04
C ASN A 24 -15.20 -13.24 -12.43
N GLN A 25 -16.44 -13.72 -12.54
CA GLN A 25 -17.64 -12.91 -12.70
C GLN A 25 -18.59 -13.22 -11.54
N GLY A 26 -18.68 -12.30 -10.58
CA GLY A 26 -19.26 -12.61 -9.26
C GLY A 26 -18.48 -13.75 -8.60
N GLU A 27 -19.20 -14.76 -8.11
CA GLU A 27 -18.61 -15.95 -7.48
C GLU A 27 -18.15 -17.01 -8.48
N LYS A 28 -18.46 -16.82 -9.78
CA LYS A 28 -18.16 -17.82 -10.81
C LYS A 28 -16.78 -17.59 -11.42
N ASN A 29 -15.93 -18.61 -11.35
CA ASN A 29 -14.73 -18.68 -12.21
C ASN A 29 -15.17 -18.98 -13.64
N VAL A 30 -14.93 -18.02 -14.53
CA VAL A 30 -15.35 -18.07 -15.94
C VAL A 30 -14.17 -18.39 -16.88
N PHE A 31 -12.94 -18.27 -16.38
CA PHE A 31 -11.72 -18.66 -17.08
C PHE A 31 -10.55 -18.79 -16.10
N GLU A 32 -9.77 -19.86 -16.23
CA GLU A 32 -8.53 -20.05 -15.49
C GLU A 32 -7.46 -20.62 -16.42
N TYR A 33 -6.31 -19.95 -16.46
CA TYR A 33 -5.07 -20.44 -17.02
C TYR A 33 -4.03 -20.50 -15.90
N LEU A 34 -3.41 -21.66 -15.72
CA LEU A 34 -2.25 -21.86 -14.86
C LEU A 34 -1.16 -22.57 -15.66
N LYS A 35 0.06 -22.07 -15.60
CA LYS A 35 1.20 -22.63 -16.34
C LYS A 35 1.48 -24.08 -15.94
N ASN A 36 1.27 -24.42 -14.66
CA ASN A 36 1.33 -25.78 -14.13
C ASN A 36 0.64 -25.83 -12.74
N LYS A 37 0.42 -27.04 -12.21
CA LYS A 37 -0.25 -27.25 -10.92
C LYS A 37 0.45 -26.57 -9.73
N LYS A 38 1.79 -26.43 -9.77
CA LYS A 38 2.57 -25.84 -8.65
C LYS A 38 2.27 -24.35 -8.45
N VAL A 39 1.80 -23.66 -9.48
CA VAL A 39 1.43 -22.23 -9.38
C VAL A 39 0.30 -22.02 -8.37
N LYS A 40 -0.62 -22.98 -8.24
CA LYS A 40 -1.76 -22.89 -7.32
C LYS A 40 -1.36 -23.02 -5.84
N GLU A 41 -0.30 -23.76 -5.57
CA GLU A 41 0.12 -24.12 -4.21
C GLU A 41 1.23 -23.22 -3.66
N LYS A 42 1.90 -22.46 -4.54
CA LYS A 42 3.05 -21.64 -4.17
C LYS A 42 2.64 -20.18 -3.95
N PRO A 43 2.94 -19.58 -2.79
CA PRO A 43 2.79 -18.14 -2.59
C PRO A 43 3.63 -17.35 -3.59
N SER A 44 3.00 -16.35 -4.21
CA SER A 44 3.65 -15.41 -5.13
C SER A 44 3.88 -14.07 -4.47
N LYS A 45 4.98 -13.39 -4.85
CA LYS A 45 5.21 -12.01 -4.42
C LYS A 45 4.23 -11.09 -5.16
N VAL A 46 3.33 -10.46 -4.41
CA VAL A 46 2.28 -9.58 -4.97
C VAL A 46 2.70 -8.10 -5.02
N TYR A 47 3.86 -7.76 -4.44
CA TYR A 47 4.46 -6.42 -4.48
C TYR A 47 3.46 -5.30 -4.14
N SER A 48 3.21 -4.39 -5.07
CA SER A 48 2.38 -3.21 -4.83
C SER A 48 0.89 -3.50 -4.65
N ILE A 49 0.42 -4.72 -4.91
CA ILE A 49 -0.95 -5.14 -4.51
C ILE A 49 -1.13 -4.97 -3.00
N THR A 50 -0.07 -5.19 -2.21
CA THR A 50 -0.07 -4.97 -0.76
C THR A 50 -0.56 -3.56 -0.37
N LYS A 51 -0.34 -2.53 -1.20
CA LYS A 51 -0.80 -1.16 -0.92
C LYS A 51 -2.32 -1.04 -0.86
N SER A 52 -3.03 -1.82 -1.68
CA SER A 52 -4.50 -1.86 -1.64
C SER A 52 -4.99 -2.46 -0.33
N ILE A 53 -4.36 -3.55 0.12
CA ILE A 53 -4.66 -4.16 1.42
C ILE A 53 -4.37 -3.20 2.58
N VAL A 54 -3.23 -2.51 2.56
CA VAL A 54 -2.88 -1.49 3.56
C VAL A 54 -3.89 -0.34 3.57
N SER A 55 -4.33 0.14 2.40
CA SER A 55 -5.37 1.17 2.30
C SER A 55 -6.70 0.71 2.92
N ILE A 56 -7.13 -0.51 2.63
CA ILE A 56 -8.33 -1.12 3.25
C ILE A 56 -8.19 -1.18 4.77
N LEU A 57 -7.02 -1.58 5.29
CA LEU A 57 -6.78 -1.64 6.73
C LEU A 57 -6.88 -0.27 7.41
N ILE A 58 -6.42 0.81 6.75
CA ILE A 58 -6.62 2.17 7.25
C ILE A 58 -8.11 2.51 7.33
N GLY A 59 -8.89 2.17 6.30
CA GLY A 59 -10.35 2.33 6.32
C GLY A 59 -10.99 1.61 7.50
N ILE A 60 -10.65 0.33 7.71
CA ILE A 60 -11.15 -0.47 8.84
C ILE A 60 -10.78 0.16 10.19
N MET A 61 -9.58 0.74 10.32
CA MET A 61 -9.15 1.39 11.56
C MET A 61 -9.92 2.69 11.83
N ILE A 62 -10.28 3.43 10.78
CA ILE A 62 -11.15 4.60 10.90
C ILE A 62 -12.54 4.17 11.34
N ASP A 63 -13.11 3.15 10.70
CA ASP A 63 -14.44 2.61 11.06
C ASP A 63 -14.48 2.11 12.52
N LYS A 64 -13.35 1.62 13.05
CA LYS A 64 -13.20 1.19 14.44
C LYS A 64 -12.86 2.32 15.43
N GLY A 65 -12.74 3.57 14.96
CA GLY A 65 -12.38 4.71 15.80
C GLY A 65 -10.93 4.72 16.31
N LEU A 66 -10.05 3.89 15.74
CA LEU A 66 -8.61 3.85 16.09
C LEU A 66 -7.82 4.96 15.39
N ILE A 67 -8.33 5.45 14.26
CA ILE A 67 -7.85 6.62 13.54
C ILE A 67 -9.06 7.54 13.40
N GLN A 68 -8.90 8.84 13.69
CA GLN A 68 -10.03 9.76 13.64
C GLN A 68 -10.60 9.88 12.22
N ASP A 69 -9.75 10.18 11.23
CA ASP A 69 -10.12 10.27 9.82
C ASP A 69 -8.86 10.27 8.92
N ILE A 70 -9.07 10.34 7.60
CA ILE A 70 -7.98 10.44 6.63
C ILE A 70 -7.26 11.81 6.64
N HIS A 71 -7.85 12.86 7.18
CA HIS A 71 -7.24 14.19 7.25
C HIS A 71 -6.36 14.37 8.50
N SER A 72 -6.33 13.35 9.36
CA SER A 72 -5.45 13.28 10.52
C SER A 72 -3.98 13.46 10.11
N PRO A 73 -3.27 14.45 10.72
CA PRO A 73 -1.86 14.67 10.42
C PRO A 73 -0.98 13.50 10.85
N ILE A 74 0.02 13.14 10.03
CA ILE A 74 0.87 11.98 10.33
C ILE A 74 1.83 12.23 11.50
N TYR A 75 2.06 13.50 11.88
CA TYR A 75 2.89 13.83 13.04
C TYR A 75 2.28 13.31 14.36
N ASN A 76 0.97 13.03 14.40
CA ASN A 76 0.32 12.39 15.55
C ASN A 76 0.91 11.00 15.85
N TYR A 77 1.44 10.33 14.81
CA TYR A 77 2.06 9.01 14.91
C TYR A 77 3.60 9.07 14.89
N PHE A 78 4.14 10.16 14.36
CA PHE A 78 5.57 10.40 14.17
C PHE A 78 5.97 11.77 14.77
N PRO A 79 6.06 11.89 16.11
CA PRO A 79 6.33 13.17 16.78
C PRO A 79 7.69 13.78 16.41
N GLU A 80 8.63 12.99 15.88
CA GLU A 80 9.87 13.46 15.26
C GLU A 80 9.64 14.52 14.17
N LEU A 81 8.49 14.51 13.48
CA LEU A 81 8.13 15.51 12.48
C LEU A 81 7.82 16.88 13.09
N ILE A 82 7.41 16.94 14.35
CA ILE A 82 7.15 18.21 15.06
C ILE A 82 8.45 19.03 15.19
N LYS A 83 9.58 18.34 15.35
CA LYS A 83 10.92 18.94 15.48
C LYS A 83 11.59 19.24 14.13
N SER A 84 10.96 18.86 13.02
CA SER A 84 11.54 19.11 11.70
C SER A 84 11.59 20.61 11.39
N SER A 85 12.72 21.06 10.84
CA SER A 85 12.86 22.41 10.28
C SER A 85 12.04 22.61 9.01
N GLU A 86 11.73 21.52 8.30
CA GLU A 86 10.85 21.52 7.14
C GLU A 86 9.38 21.53 7.58
N LYS A 87 8.76 22.72 7.60
CA LYS A 87 7.39 22.93 8.10
C LYS A 87 6.35 22.13 7.34
N ARG A 88 6.54 21.92 6.02
CA ARG A 88 5.58 21.20 5.16
C ARG A 88 5.36 19.76 5.58
N LYS A 89 6.34 19.13 6.25
CA LYS A 89 6.16 17.77 6.78
C LYS A 89 5.05 17.67 7.82
N LYS A 90 4.71 18.78 8.50
CA LYS A 90 3.63 18.84 9.50
C LYS A 90 2.24 18.93 8.86
N GLU A 91 2.16 19.28 7.59
CA GLU A 91 0.92 19.37 6.81
C GLU A 91 0.56 18.03 6.14
N ILE A 92 1.43 17.02 6.23
CA ILE A 92 1.18 15.70 5.66
C ILE A 92 0.12 14.97 6.50
N THR A 93 -0.92 14.49 5.82
CA THR A 93 -2.04 13.75 6.41
C THR A 93 -2.01 12.30 5.92
N ILE A 94 -2.83 11.45 6.55
CA ILE A 94 -3.05 10.07 6.09
C ILE A 94 -3.56 10.06 4.64
N PHE A 95 -4.42 11.00 4.26
CA PHE A 95 -4.94 11.18 2.92
C PHE A 95 -3.81 11.34 1.92
N HIS A 96 -2.84 12.23 2.19
CA HIS A 96 -1.68 12.44 1.33
C HIS A 96 -0.83 11.18 1.14
N LEU A 97 -0.75 10.30 2.16
CA LEU A 97 -0.07 9.02 2.02
C LEU A 97 -0.89 8.02 1.18
N LEU A 98 -2.21 7.97 1.36
CA LEU A 98 -3.11 7.10 0.61
C LEU A 98 -3.15 7.45 -0.88
N THR A 99 -3.11 8.75 -1.18
CA THR A 99 -3.11 9.30 -2.55
C THR A 99 -1.73 9.43 -3.15
N MET A 100 -0.66 9.17 -2.39
CA MET A 100 0.73 9.39 -2.80
C MET A 100 1.02 10.82 -3.27
N THR A 101 0.47 11.79 -2.55
CA THR A 101 0.68 13.23 -2.75
C THR A 101 1.40 13.84 -1.55
N SER A 102 2.22 13.07 -0.83
CA SER A 102 2.92 13.53 0.38
C SER A 102 4.04 14.54 0.09
N GLY A 103 4.55 14.57 -1.14
CA GLY A 103 5.69 15.39 -1.55
C GLY A 103 7.06 14.81 -1.18
N PHE A 104 7.11 13.65 -0.51
CA PHE A 104 8.39 13.00 -0.17
C PHE A 104 9.10 12.46 -1.41
N GLN A 105 10.38 12.84 -1.59
CA GLN A 105 11.25 12.22 -2.58
C GLN A 105 12.02 11.04 -1.97
N VAL A 106 11.34 9.90 -1.83
CA VAL A 106 11.93 8.74 -1.16
C VAL A 106 12.86 7.96 -2.10
N LYS A 107 14.15 7.92 -1.75
CA LYS A 107 15.14 7.07 -2.42
C LYS A 107 15.02 5.60 -1.98
N LYS A 108 15.84 4.72 -2.54
CA LYS A 108 15.91 3.30 -2.14
C LYS A 108 16.26 3.18 -0.65
N PHE A 109 15.27 2.86 0.17
CA PHE A 109 15.42 2.62 1.61
C PHE A 109 15.63 1.14 1.94
N GLN A 110 15.68 0.25 0.93
CA GLN A 110 15.97 -1.17 1.11
C GLN A 110 17.35 -1.32 1.77
N GLY A 111 17.39 -1.95 2.95
CA GLY A 111 18.62 -2.11 3.75
C GLY A 111 18.79 -1.08 4.87
N SER A 112 17.90 -0.08 5.00
CA SER A 112 17.88 0.78 6.18
C SER A 112 17.54 -0.04 7.44
N LYS A 113 18.26 0.23 8.54
CA LYS A 113 17.97 -0.35 9.86
C LYS A 113 16.61 0.11 10.40
N ASN A 114 16.24 1.36 10.11
CA ASN A 114 14.94 1.92 10.45
C ASN A 114 14.42 2.69 9.22
N TRP A 115 13.56 2.02 8.46
CA TRP A 115 13.00 2.57 7.23
C TRP A 115 12.01 3.70 7.50
N VAL A 116 11.30 3.72 8.63
CA VAL A 116 10.40 4.82 9.01
C VAL A 116 11.20 6.11 9.16
N ASN A 117 12.23 6.13 10.01
CA ASN A 117 13.05 7.32 10.21
C ASN A 117 13.72 7.76 8.90
N PHE A 118 14.25 6.79 8.14
CA PHE A 118 14.85 7.09 6.83
C PHE A 118 13.87 7.81 5.90
N ILE A 119 12.61 7.37 5.80
CA ILE A 119 11.58 8.00 4.97
C ILE A 119 11.25 9.40 5.49
N LEU A 120 11.05 9.54 6.80
CA LEU A 120 10.70 10.82 7.42
C LEU A 120 11.80 11.88 7.28
N GLU A 121 13.06 11.46 7.16
CA GLU A 121 14.22 12.33 6.92
C GLU A 121 14.33 12.79 5.45
N GLN A 122 13.65 12.13 4.51
CA GLN A 122 13.73 12.49 3.08
C GLN A 122 13.20 13.91 2.83
N PRO A 123 13.70 14.61 1.80
CA PRO A 123 13.25 15.95 1.46
C PRO A 123 11.81 15.95 0.92
N ILE A 124 11.12 17.08 1.14
CA ILE A 124 9.85 17.40 0.50
C ILE A 124 10.14 18.27 -0.73
N ILE A 125 9.79 17.78 -1.92
CA ILE A 125 10.06 18.48 -3.19
C ILE A 125 8.83 19.20 -3.76
N HIS A 126 7.63 18.85 -3.28
CA HIS A 126 6.34 19.44 -3.65
C HIS A 126 5.50 19.62 -2.40
N ASN A 127 4.58 20.59 -2.36
CA ASN A 127 3.75 20.73 -1.17
C ASN A 127 2.78 19.54 -1.07
N PRO A 128 2.42 19.08 0.14
CA PRO A 128 1.48 17.98 0.30
C PRO A 128 0.14 18.28 -0.40
N GLY A 129 -0.31 17.34 -1.24
CA GLY A 129 -1.54 17.47 -2.03
C GLY A 129 -1.36 18.01 -3.44
N GLU A 130 -0.22 18.62 -3.79
CA GLU A 130 -0.04 19.26 -5.10
C GLU A 130 0.19 18.26 -6.24
N ILE A 131 1.12 17.33 -6.03
CA ILE A 131 1.61 16.44 -7.09
C ILE A 131 1.52 14.99 -6.65
N PHE A 132 0.87 14.18 -7.50
CA PHE A 132 0.93 12.73 -7.40
C PHE A 132 2.32 12.24 -7.78
N GLN A 133 2.96 11.50 -6.88
CA GLN A 133 4.21 10.81 -7.16
C GLN A 133 4.16 9.41 -6.57
N TYR A 134 4.20 8.40 -7.43
CA TYR A 134 4.16 7.02 -6.98
C TYR A 134 5.33 6.69 -6.05
N ASN A 135 5.03 6.48 -4.77
CA ASN A 135 6.03 6.40 -3.71
C ASN A 135 5.78 5.20 -2.78
N SER A 136 6.77 4.32 -2.68
CA SER A 136 6.67 3.18 -1.76
C SER A 136 6.82 3.58 -0.29
N GLY A 137 7.46 4.72 0.01
CA GLY A 137 7.61 5.23 1.37
C GLY A 137 6.26 5.59 1.99
N ASP A 138 5.33 6.14 1.23
CA ASP A 138 4.01 6.52 1.75
C ASP A 138 3.23 5.30 2.28
N SER A 139 3.16 4.22 1.49
CA SER A 139 2.52 2.98 1.94
C SER A 139 3.23 2.30 3.10
N HIS A 140 4.54 2.50 3.21
CA HIS A 140 5.33 2.02 4.33
C HIS A 140 4.97 2.82 5.60
N LEU A 141 4.91 4.16 5.53
CA LEU A 141 4.46 4.99 6.64
C LEU A 141 3.04 4.62 7.09
N LEU A 142 2.11 4.33 6.16
CA LEU A 142 0.79 3.80 6.51
C LEU A 142 0.87 2.49 7.30
N SER A 143 1.73 1.55 6.89
CA SER A 143 1.98 0.31 7.65
C SER A 143 2.55 0.58 9.05
N ALA A 144 3.41 1.59 9.21
CA ALA A 144 3.91 1.99 10.52
C ALA A 144 2.81 2.61 11.41
N ILE A 145 1.89 3.40 10.83
CA ILE A 145 0.71 3.93 11.54
C ILE A 145 -0.18 2.78 12.03
N ILE A 146 -0.45 1.77 11.18
CA ILE A 146 -1.21 0.58 11.55
C ILE A 146 -0.56 -0.11 12.77
N ASN A 147 0.76 -0.38 12.69
CA ASN A 147 1.48 -1.06 13.77
C ASN A 147 1.46 -0.29 15.10
N LYS A 148 1.61 1.04 15.08
CA LYS A 148 1.60 1.88 16.30
C LYS A 148 0.26 1.83 17.03
N ASN A 149 -0.86 1.83 16.32
CA ASN A 149 -2.19 1.78 16.93
C ASN A 149 -2.52 0.39 17.48
N TYR A 150 -2.11 -0.68 16.80
CA TYR A 150 -2.28 -2.05 17.31
C TYR A 150 -1.36 -2.35 18.50
N GLY A 151 -0.13 -1.83 18.51
CA GLY A 151 0.78 -1.97 19.65
C GLY A 151 0.24 -1.33 20.93
N ASN A 152 -0.57 -0.27 20.81
CA ASN A 152 -1.26 0.36 21.93
C ASN A 152 -2.58 -0.33 22.32
N SER A 153 -3.10 -1.25 21.50
CA SER A 153 -4.41 -1.89 21.72
C SER A 153 -4.36 -3.05 22.73
N TYR A 154 -3.17 -3.50 23.17
CA TYR A 154 -3.03 -4.51 24.22
C TYR A 154 -3.31 -3.98 25.64
N SER A 155 -3.59 -2.67 25.82
CA SER A 155 -3.95 -2.10 27.12
C SER A 155 -5.47 -1.97 27.35
N CYS A 156 -6.32 -2.26 26.35
CA CYS A 156 -7.77 -2.02 26.43
C CYS A 156 -8.63 -3.24 26.02
N LEU A 157 -8.09 -4.46 26.17
CA LEU A 157 -8.82 -5.72 25.98
C LEU A 157 -8.59 -6.68 27.16
N CYS A 158 -8.75 -6.17 28.38
CA CYS A 158 -9.01 -6.97 29.58
C CYS A 158 -10.33 -6.50 30.19
#